data_AF-A0A7V4X9U9-F1
#
_entry.id   AF-A0A7V4X9U9-F1
#
_cell.length_a   1.000
_cell.length_b   1.000
_cell.length_c   1.000
_cell.angle_alpha   90.00
_cell.angle_beta   90.00
_cell.angle_gamma   90.00
#
_symmetry.space_group_name_H-M   'P 1'
#
loop_
_entity.id
_entity.type
_entity.pdbx_description
1 polymer ?
#
loop_
_entity_poly.entity_id
_entity_poly.type
_entity_poly.pdbx_seq_one_letter_code
_entity_poly.pdbx_strand_id
1 'polypeptide(L)' 'MAEPKKRLTSTRSGNRQSHDSIKEKTLIFCPNCKKKIRPHHVCPNCGFYQGKKVIKLKDEKKKEKKLAEKLKDE' A
#
# COMPACT_ATOMS: atom_id res chain seq x y z
N MET A 1 -10.86 15.34 -40.19
CA MET A 1 -10.04 14.59 -39.22
C MET A 1 -8.98 13.80 -39.97
N ALA A 2 -7.79 13.61 -39.39
CA ALA A 2 -6.78 12.74 -39.98
C ALA A 2 -7.08 11.29 -39.60
N GLU A 3 -7.32 10.44 -40.60
CA GLU A 3 -7.59 9.02 -40.40
C GLU A 3 -6.37 8.17 -40.79
N PRO A 4 -6.14 7.04 -40.10
CA PRO A 4 -5.07 6.12 -40.45
C PRO A 4 -5.32 5.51 -41.82
N LYS A 5 -4.38 5.72 -42.76
CA LYS A 5 -4.48 5.19 -44.13
C LYS A 5 -4.53 3.66 -44.21
N LYS A 6 -3.91 2.95 -43.25
CA LYS A 6 -3.83 1.48 -43.20
C LYS A 6 -3.85 0.99 -41.75
N ARG A 7 -4.25 -0.27 -41.58
CA ARG A 7 -4.15 -0.99 -40.31
C ARG A 7 -2.68 -1.15 -39.88
N LEU A 8 -2.41 -0.93 -38.59
CA LEU A 8 -1.12 -1.24 -37.97
C LEU A 8 -0.90 -2.76 -37.92
N THR A 9 0.28 -3.22 -38.34
CA THR A 9 0.67 -4.62 -38.24
C THR A 9 0.86 -5.04 -36.78
N SER A 10 0.65 -6.34 -36.49
CA SER A 10 0.83 -6.89 -35.14
C SER A 10 2.23 -6.60 -34.60
N THR A 11 3.27 -6.83 -35.40
CA THR A 11 4.67 -6.55 -35.05
C THR A 11 4.91 -5.08 -34.69
N ARG A 12 4.32 -4.13 -35.44
CA ARG A 12 4.48 -2.70 -35.15
C ARG A 12 3.75 -2.29 -33.88
N SER A 13 2.59 -2.90 -33.60
CA SER A 13 1.89 -2.66 -32.33
C SER A 13 2.66 -3.26 -31.14
N GLY A 14 3.18 -4.48 -31.28
CA GLY A 14 3.96 -5.16 -30.25
C GLY A 14 5.27 -4.42 -29.93
N ASN A 15 6.01 -3.99 -30.96
CA ASN A 15 7.23 -3.19 -30.77
C ASN A 15 6.96 -1.83 -30.14
N ARG A 16 5.76 -1.26 -30.33
CA ARG A 16 5.37 -0.03 -29.64
C ARG A 16 5.11 -0.29 -28.16
N GLN A 17 4.44 -1.40 -27.83
CA GLN A 17 4.08 -1.79 -26.46
C GLN A 17 5.23 -2.45 -25.68
N SER A 18 6.34 -2.81 -26.33
CA SER A 18 7.45 -3.52 -25.69
C SER A 18 8.11 -2.73 -24.55
N HIS A 19 8.00 -1.40 -24.59
CA HIS A 19 8.53 -0.51 -23.56
C HIS A 19 7.56 -0.30 -22.38
N ASP A 20 6.28 -0.66 -22.53
CA ASP A 20 5.21 -0.43 -21.56
C ASP A 20 5.19 -1.49 -20.44
N SER A 21 6.37 -1.79 -19.88
CA SER A 21 6.52 -2.76 -18.78
C SER A 21 6.28 -2.11 -17.41
N ILE A 22 5.56 -2.81 -16.52
CA ILE A 22 5.34 -2.38 -15.13
C ILE A 22 6.49 -2.89 -14.26
N LYS A 23 7.12 -1.98 -13.51
CA LYS A 23 8.16 -2.32 -12.53
C LYS A 23 7.56 -2.68 -11.17
N GLU A 24 8.18 -3.64 -10.49
CA GLU A 24 7.82 -3.98 -9.11
C GLU A 24 8.13 -2.84 -8.14
N LYS A 25 7.37 -2.78 -7.05
CA LYS A 25 7.56 -1.78 -6.00
C LYS A 25 8.56 -2.30 -4.97
N THR A 26 9.51 -1.45 -4.59
CA THR A 26 10.45 -1.75 -3.51
C THR A 26 9.73 -1.81 -2.16
N LEU A 27 9.91 -2.92 -1.43
CA LEU A 27 9.36 -3.11 -0.10
C LEU A 27 10.48 -3.45 0.89
N ILE A 28 10.42 -2.86 2.09
CA ILE A 28 11.37 -3.09 3.19
C ILE A 28 10.65 -3.68 4.40
N PHE A 29 11.38 -4.31 5.31
CA PHE A 29 10.81 -4.79 6.57
C PHE A 29 10.65 -3.64 7.57
N CYS A 30 9.47 -3.56 8.21
CA CYS A 30 9.23 -2.61 9.29
C CYS A 30 10.01 -3.02 10.57
N PRO A 31 10.73 -2.09 11.22
CA PRO A 31 11.52 -2.42 12.42
C PRO A 31 10.68 -2.87 13.62
N ASN A 32 9.43 -2.39 13.75
CA ASN A 32 8.59 -2.71 14.91
C ASN A 32 7.77 -4.00 14.74
N CYS A 33 7.21 -4.26 13.56
CA CYS A 33 6.29 -5.39 13.36
C CYS A 33 6.75 -6.40 12.32
N LYS A 34 7.94 -6.21 11.73
CA LYS A 34 8.56 -7.11 10.73
C LYS A 34 7.70 -7.40 9.48
N LYS A 35 6.64 -6.62 9.23
CA LYS A 35 5.86 -6.70 7.98
C LYS A 35 6.51 -5.88 6.86
N LYS A 36 6.30 -6.29 5.62
CA LYS A 36 6.74 -5.55 4.42
C LYS A 36 5.99 -4.22 4.31
N ILE A 37 6.71 -3.13 4.13
CA ILE A 37 6.21 -1.76 3.98
C ILE A 37 6.91 -1.05 2.83
N ARG A 38 6.30 0.02 2.31
CA ARG A 38 6.99 0.93 1.38
C ARG A 38 7.99 1.80 2.15
N PRO A 39 9.17 2.10 1.58
CA PRO A 39 10.15 3.01 2.19
C PRO A 39 9.53 4.40 2.35
N HIS A 40 9.93 5.13 3.40
CA HIS A 40 9.44 6.47 3.75
C HIS A 40 7.93 6.61 4.02
N HIS A 41 7.19 5.50 4.16
CA HIS A 41 5.78 5.53 4.54
C HIS A 41 5.57 5.06 5.98
N VAL A 42 4.49 5.55 6.60
CA VAL A 42 4.00 5.02 7.88
C VAL A 42 3.58 3.56 7.69
N CYS A 43 3.95 2.68 8.63
CA CYS A 43 3.52 1.30 8.57
C CYS A 43 1.99 1.20 8.75
N PRO A 44 1.24 0.62 7.80
CA PRO A 44 -0.22 0.52 7.92
C PRO A 44 -0.66 -0.43 9.04
N ASN A 45 0.22 -1.35 9.45
CA ASN A 45 -0.10 -2.36 10.44
C ASN A 45 0.16 -1.91 11.89
N CYS A 46 1.23 -1.17 12.14
CA CYS A 46 1.56 -0.73 13.50
C CYS A 46 1.42 0.78 13.72
N GLY A 47 1.23 1.58 12.66
CA GLY A 47 1.07 3.03 12.77
C GLY A 47 2.35 3.79 13.14
N PHE A 48 3.50 3.12 13.09
CA PHE A 48 4.80 3.71 13.41
C PHE A 48 5.53 4.24 12.17
N TYR A 49 6.23 5.36 12.37
CA TYR A 49 7.17 5.96 11.43
C TYR A 49 8.34 6.54 12.22
N GLN A 50 9.58 6.20 11.83
CA GLN A 50 10.81 6.65 12.50
C GLN A 50 10.77 6.50 14.04
N GLY A 51 10.32 5.33 14.52
CA GLY A 51 10.24 5.03 15.95
C GLY A 51 9.11 5.72 16.72
N LYS A 52 8.39 6.67 16.11
CA LYS A 52 7.24 7.36 16.72
C LYS A 52 5.92 6.74 16.24
N LYS A 53 4.96 6.65 17.15
CA LYS A 53 3.59 6.23 16.82
C LYS A 53 2.82 7.42 16.29
N VAL A 54 2.58 7.44 14.98
CA VAL A 54 1.94 8.58 14.28
C VAL A 54 0.44 8.36 14.16
N ILE A 55 0.00 7.10 14.02
CA ILE A 55 -1.42 6.76 13.84
C ILE A 55 -1.91 5.96 15.04
N LYS A 56 -2.97 6.44 15.70
CA LYS A 56 -3.79 5.63 16.62
C LYS A 56 -4.72 4.74 15.80
N LEU A 57 -4.30 3.49 15.56
CA LEU A 57 -5.11 2.53 14.81
C LEU A 57 -6.39 2.17 15.59
N LYS A 58 -7.48 1.92 14.86
CA LYS A 58 -8.82 1.63 15.44
C LYS A 58 -8.83 0.44 16.40
N ASP A 59 -7.86 -0.47 16.31
CA ASP A 59 -7.73 -1.61 17.21
C ASP A 59 -7.51 -1.20 18.66
N GLU A 60 -6.88 -0.06 18.92
CA GLU A 60 -6.76 0.48 20.29
C GLU A 60 -8.09 1.02 20.79
N LYS A 61 -8.86 1.72 19.93
CA LYS A 61 -10.21 2.17 20.29
C LYS A 61 -11.16 1.01 20.57
N LYS A 62 -11.03 -0.12 19.86
CA LYS A 62 -11.81 -1.34 20.15
C LYS A 62 -11.41 -1.99 21.47
N LYS A 63 -10.10 -2.03 21.79
CA LYS A 63 -9.62 -2.54 23.08
C LYS A 63 -10.08 -1.67 24.24
N GLU A 64 -9.96 -0.35 24.11
CA GLU A 64 -10.43 0.62 25.12
C GLU A 64 -11.94 0.53 25.33
N LYS A 65 -12.74 0.40 24.25
CA LYS A 65 -14.19 0.21 24.37
C LYS A 65 -14.58 -1.11 25.04
N LYS A 66 -13.93 -2.22 24.67
CA LYS A 66 -14.17 -3.54 25.30
C LYS A 66 -13.77 -3.55 26.79
N LEU A 67 -12.70 -2.86 27.15
CA LEU A 67 -12.29 -2.70 28.55
C LEU A 67 -13.33 -1.88 29.33
N ALA A 68 -13.83 -0.80 28.73
CA ALA A 68 -14.87 0.05 29.34
C ALA A 68 -16.26 -0.62 29.42
N GLU A 69 -16.56 -1.61 28.59
CA GLU A 69 -17.75 -2.47 28.73
C GLU A 69 -17.58 -3.44 29.89
N LYS A 70 -16.45 -4.15 29.98
CA LYS A 70 -16.19 -5.11 31.07
C LYS A 70 -16.20 -4.49 32.47
N LEU A 71 -15.73 -3.26 32.62
CA LEU A 71 -15.72 -2.54 33.91
C LEU A 71 -17.11 -2.03 34.35
N LYS A 72 -18.14 -2.16 33.50
CA LYS A 72 -19.53 -1.78 33.84
C LYS A 72 -20.38 -2.99 34.25
N ASP A 73 -19.90 -4.19 33.94
CA ASP A 73 -20.59 -5.46 34.22
C ASP A 73 -20.11 -6.11 35.54
N GLU A 74 -19.09 -5.53 36.21
CA GLU A 74 -18.66 -5.82 37.59
C GLU A 74 -19.12 -4.70 38.55
#